data_AF-A0A6P0IHD3-F1
#
_entry.id   AF-A0A6P0IHD3-F1
#
_cell.length_a   1.000
_cell.length_b   1.000
_cell.length_c   1.000
_cell.angle_alpha   90.00
_cell.angle_beta   90.00
_cell.angle_gamma   90.00
#
_symmetry.space_group_name_H-M   'P 1'
#
loop_
_entity.id
_entity.type
_entity.pdbx_description
1 polymer ?
#
loop_
_entity_poly.entity_id
_entity_poly.type
_entity_poly.pdbx_seq_one_letter_code
_entity_poly.pdbx_strand_id
1 'polypeptide(L)'
;GASVLVYPGGAQDVFRPHSQRHQIQLAGRKGFIKLALREKVPIVPIISNGAHDTLIVLGDCYEQARQLHELGIPWLFGLDPQVFPIYLGLPWGLAIGPLPNIPLPIPITTRVCPPIVFERYGRVAARDQDYVDACYEQVSTQMQSELNRLVAGL
;
A
#
# COMPACT_ATOMS: atom_id res chain seq x y z
N GLY A 1 -2.22 -2.82 26.52
CA GLY A 1 -2.35 -3.39 25.17
C GLY A 1 -1.10 -3.07 24.36
N ALA A 2 -0.86 -3.77 23.25
CA ALA A 2 0.24 -3.50 22.33
C ALA A 2 -0.24 -2.73 21.11
N SER A 3 0.57 -1.81 20.60
CA SER A 3 0.31 -1.11 19.33
C SER A 3 0.60 -2.02 18.14
N VAL A 4 -0.18 -1.90 17.07
CA VAL A 4 0.01 -2.66 15.83
C VAL A 4 0.12 -1.67 14.68
N LEU A 5 1.19 -1.81 13.88
CA LEU A 5 1.37 -1.10 12.62
C LEU A 5 1.10 -2.06 11.47
N VAL A 6 0.35 -1.61 10.47
CA VAL A 6 -0.01 -2.42 9.29
C VAL A 6 0.20 -1.61 8.01
N TYR A 7 0.55 -2.30 6.93
CA TYR A 7 0.65 -1.74 5.58
C TYR A 7 -0.38 -2.45 4.67
N PRO A 8 -1.64 -1.96 4.59
CA PRO A 8 -2.72 -2.70 3.92
C PRO A 8 -2.49 -2.84 2.42
N GLY A 9 -1.79 -1.89 1.81
CA GLY A 9 -1.50 -1.85 0.38
C GLY A 9 -0.55 -2.94 -0.11
N GLY A 10 0.33 -3.45 0.75
CA GLY A 10 1.25 -4.54 0.42
C GLY A 10 2.13 -4.23 -0.80
N ALA A 11 2.49 -5.27 -1.55
CA ALA A 11 3.36 -5.15 -2.72
C ALA A 11 2.78 -4.23 -3.82
N GLN A 12 1.47 -4.23 -4.01
CA GLN A 12 0.79 -3.40 -5.02
C GLN A 12 0.92 -1.91 -4.72
N ASP A 13 0.95 -1.52 -3.44
CA ASP A 13 1.16 -0.13 -3.02
C ASP A 13 2.62 0.28 -3.11
N VAL A 14 3.53 -0.63 -2.70
CA VAL A 14 4.98 -0.42 -2.78
C VAL A 14 5.44 -0.22 -4.22
N PHE A 15 4.99 -1.08 -5.13
CA PHE A 15 5.42 -1.11 -6.53
C PHE A 15 4.43 -0.46 -7.49
N ARG A 16 3.55 0.42 -7.00
CA ARG A 16 2.71 1.22 -7.89
C ARG A 16 3.58 2.12 -8.78
N PRO A 17 3.17 2.40 -10.02
CA PRO A 17 3.88 3.33 -10.89
C PRO A 17 4.10 4.69 -10.21
N HIS A 18 5.24 5.31 -10.46
CA HIS A 18 5.62 6.62 -9.91
C HIS A 18 4.62 7.73 -10.29
N SER A 19 3.96 7.59 -11.43
CA SER A 19 2.85 8.45 -11.83
C SER A 19 1.67 8.43 -10.85
N GLN A 20 1.52 7.36 -10.07
CA GLN A 20 0.51 7.16 -9.02
C GLN A 20 1.07 7.36 -7.61
N ARG A 21 2.28 7.93 -7.45
CA ARG A 21 2.92 8.09 -6.12
C ARG A 21 2.07 8.87 -5.10
N HIS A 22 1.22 9.79 -5.54
CA HIS A 22 0.30 10.54 -4.68
C HIS A 22 -1.10 9.91 -4.55
N GLN A 23 -1.23 8.61 -4.81
CA GLN A 23 -2.48 7.86 -4.64
C GLN A 23 -2.33 6.83 -3.52
N ILE A 24 -3.33 6.77 -2.63
CA ILE A 24 -3.43 5.75 -1.59
C ILE A 24 -3.98 4.47 -2.21
N GLN A 25 -3.23 3.38 -2.12
CA GLN A 25 -3.64 2.08 -2.64
C GLN A 25 -3.69 1.04 -1.51
N LEU A 26 -4.88 0.75 -1.00
CA LEU A 26 -5.07 -0.28 0.04
C LEU A 26 -5.46 -1.67 -0.54
N ALA A 27 -5.55 -1.77 -1.87
CA ALA A 27 -5.77 -3.01 -2.63
C ALA A 27 -6.96 -3.86 -2.15
N GLY A 28 -8.03 -3.21 -1.67
CA GLY A 28 -9.24 -3.89 -1.19
C GLY A 28 -9.06 -4.72 0.08
N ARG A 29 -7.90 -4.63 0.76
CA ARG A 29 -7.60 -5.46 1.93
C ARG A 29 -8.27 -4.91 3.18
N LYS A 30 -9.37 -5.53 3.60
CA LYS A 30 -10.22 -5.05 4.72
C LYS A 30 -9.90 -5.70 6.08
N GLY A 31 -8.84 -6.50 6.17
CA GLY A 31 -8.48 -7.20 7.41
C GLY A 31 -8.19 -6.26 8.58
N PHE A 32 -7.54 -5.13 8.31
CA PHE A 32 -7.21 -4.14 9.33
C PHE A 32 -8.46 -3.42 9.88
N ILE A 33 -9.47 -3.16 9.04
CA ILE A 33 -10.77 -2.62 9.46
C ILE A 33 -11.46 -3.63 10.39
N LYS A 34 -11.57 -4.90 9.98
CA LYS A 34 -12.19 -5.95 10.79
C LYS A 34 -11.50 -6.11 12.14
N LEU A 35 -10.16 -6.02 12.16
CA LEU A 35 -9.39 -6.07 13.40
C LEU A 35 -9.69 -4.88 14.31
N ALA A 36 -9.62 -3.65 13.78
CA ALA A 36 -9.91 -2.44 14.55
C ALA A 36 -11.33 -2.45 15.13
N LEU A 37 -12.32 -2.84 14.32
CA LEU A 37 -13.71 -3.01 14.76
C LEU A 37 -13.85 -4.05 15.88
N ARG A 38 -13.21 -5.21 15.73
CA ARG A 38 -13.27 -6.31 16.70
C ARG A 38 -12.65 -5.92 18.04
N GLU A 39 -11.47 -5.30 18.00
CA GLU A 39 -10.71 -4.90 19.20
C GLU A 39 -11.19 -3.55 19.77
N LYS A 40 -12.17 -2.90 19.15
CA LYS A 40 -12.77 -1.63 19.58
C LYS A 40 -11.75 -0.50 19.69
N VAL A 41 -10.83 -0.41 18.72
CA VAL A 41 -9.77 0.61 18.67
C VAL A 41 -9.91 1.51 17.44
N PRO A 42 -9.52 2.80 17.55
CA PRO A 42 -9.46 3.68 16.39
C PRO A 42 -8.28 3.33 15.47
N ILE A 43 -8.33 3.81 14.24
CA ILE A 43 -7.21 3.71 13.28
C ILE A 43 -6.51 5.06 13.23
N VAL A 44 -5.19 5.08 13.37
CA VAL A 44 -4.38 6.31 13.23
C VAL A 44 -3.64 6.23 11.89
N PRO A 45 -4.04 7.01 10.87
CA PRO A 45 -3.32 7.02 9.61
C PRO A 45 -1.92 7.61 9.75
N ILE A 46 -0.94 6.96 9.14
CA ILE A 46 0.42 7.46 8.98
C ILE A 46 0.69 7.53 7.48
N ILE A 47 0.99 8.72 7.00
CA ILE A 47 1.09 9.01 5.56
C ILE A 47 2.48 9.54 5.26
N SER A 48 3.15 8.95 4.28
CA SER A 48 4.48 9.35 3.87
C SER A 48 4.48 9.83 2.42
N ASN A 49 5.13 10.96 2.18
CA ASN A 49 5.43 11.49 0.86
C ASN A 49 6.95 11.42 0.61
N GLY A 50 7.37 11.12 -0.62
CA GLY A 50 8.78 11.00 -1.00
C GLY A 50 9.34 9.58 -1.02
N ALA A 51 8.65 8.60 -0.43
CA ALA A 51 9.12 7.20 -0.41
C ALA A 51 9.24 6.62 -1.83
N HIS A 52 8.24 6.87 -2.69
CA HIS A 52 8.26 6.46 -4.10
C HIS A 52 9.27 7.20 -4.97
N ASP A 53 9.84 8.31 -4.49
CA ASP A 53 10.91 9.02 -5.21
C ASP A 53 12.28 8.36 -4.99
N THR A 54 12.41 7.49 -3.99
CA THR A 54 13.63 6.71 -3.75
C THR A 54 13.84 5.58 -4.77
N LEU A 55 12.77 5.15 -5.44
CA LEU A 55 12.76 4.13 -6.48
C LEU A 55 11.67 4.46 -7.51
N ILE A 56 12.07 4.86 -8.72
CA ILE A 56 11.11 5.29 -9.75
C ILE A 56 10.54 4.05 -10.46
N VAL A 57 9.42 3.55 -9.98
CA VAL A 57 8.70 2.45 -10.64
C VAL A 57 7.98 2.98 -11.87
N LEU A 58 8.21 2.37 -13.03
CA LEU A 58 7.59 2.74 -14.31
C LEU A 58 6.29 1.98 -14.57
N GLY A 59 6.21 0.73 -14.10
CA GLY A 59 5.08 -0.14 -14.36
C GLY A 59 5.22 -1.48 -13.66
N ASP A 60 4.20 -2.31 -13.85
CA ASP A 60 4.15 -3.69 -13.38
C ASP A 60 3.83 -4.60 -14.58
N CYS A 61 4.63 -5.64 -14.79
CA CYS A 61 4.39 -6.66 -15.81
C CYS A 61 4.08 -8.04 -15.23
N TYR A 62 3.49 -8.07 -14.04
CA TYR A 62 3.04 -9.29 -13.37
C TYR A 62 2.15 -10.16 -14.25
N GLU A 63 1.18 -9.60 -14.96
CA GLU A 63 0.26 -10.38 -15.81
C GLU A 63 1.00 -11.10 -16.95
N GLN A 64 1.99 -10.44 -17.57
CA GLN A 64 2.83 -11.06 -18.58
C GLN A 64 3.71 -12.17 -17.97
N ALA A 65 4.29 -11.92 -16.79
CA ALA A 65 5.08 -12.91 -16.07
C ALA A 65 4.24 -14.13 -15.68
N ARG A 66 2.98 -13.91 -15.27
CA ARG A 66 2.01 -14.96 -14.95
C ARG A 66 1.64 -15.80 -16.18
N GLN A 67 1.39 -15.17 -17.33
CA GLN A 67 1.14 -15.90 -18.58
C GLN A 67 2.34 -16.78 -18.97
N LEU A 68 3.56 -16.26 -18.82
CA LEU A 68 4.79 -17.04 -19.05
C LEU A 68 4.92 -18.20 -18.06
N HIS A 69 4.49 -18.01 -16.81
CA HIS A 69 4.45 -19.08 -15.82
C HIS A 69 3.46 -20.17 -16.18
N GLU A 70 2.25 -19.80 -16.63
CA GLU A 70 1.23 -20.73 -17.12
C GLU A 70 1.72 -21.51 -18.36
N LEU A 71 2.66 -20.95 -19.14
CA LEU A 71 3.33 -21.59 -20.27
C LEU A 71 4.53 -22.48 -19.88
N GLY A 72 4.81 -22.64 -18.58
CA GLY A 72 5.80 -23.59 -18.05
C GLY A 72 7.09 -22.97 -17.53
N ILE A 73 7.22 -21.64 -17.46
CA ILE A 73 8.38 -21.00 -16.84
C ILE A 73 8.17 -20.97 -15.31
N PRO A 74 8.98 -21.66 -14.49
CA PRO A 74 8.78 -21.65 -13.04
C PRO A 74 9.03 -20.25 -12.45
N TRP A 75 8.27 -19.90 -11.42
CA TRP A 75 8.58 -18.71 -10.61
C TRP A 75 9.99 -18.86 -10.02
N LEU A 76 10.74 -17.75 -9.98
CA LEU A 76 12.00 -17.72 -9.23
C LEU A 76 11.71 -18.10 -7.76
N PHE A 77 12.42 -19.10 -7.25
CA PHE A 77 12.26 -19.62 -5.88
C PHE A 77 10.89 -20.23 -5.56
N GLY A 78 10.03 -20.48 -6.55
CA GLY A 78 8.73 -21.14 -6.36
C GLY A 78 7.68 -20.31 -5.64
N LEU A 79 7.89 -19.00 -5.50
CA LEU A 79 6.97 -18.07 -4.84
C LEU A 79 6.37 -17.11 -5.88
N ASP A 80 5.04 -16.97 -5.86
CA ASP A 80 4.32 -15.99 -6.66
C ASP A 80 4.66 -14.58 -6.16
N PRO A 81 5.29 -13.72 -6.98
CA PRO A 81 5.75 -12.42 -6.54
C PRO A 81 4.60 -11.40 -6.37
N GLN A 82 3.39 -11.69 -6.85
CA GLN A 82 2.20 -10.81 -6.87
C GLN A 82 2.35 -9.47 -7.61
N VAL A 83 3.58 -9.05 -7.89
CA VAL A 83 3.99 -7.88 -8.67
C VAL A 83 5.31 -8.20 -9.39
N PHE A 84 5.53 -7.66 -10.57
CA PHE A 84 6.78 -7.79 -11.32
C PHE A 84 7.19 -6.40 -11.83
N PRO A 85 7.85 -5.59 -10.97
CA PRO A 85 8.04 -4.17 -11.23
C PRO A 85 9.08 -3.93 -12.33
N ILE A 86 8.80 -2.93 -13.17
CA ILE A 86 9.78 -2.30 -14.06
C ILE A 86 10.13 -0.96 -13.42
N TYR A 87 11.40 -0.70 -13.14
CA TYR A 87 11.80 0.52 -12.44
C TYR A 87 13.14 1.07 -12.90
N LEU A 88 13.37 2.35 -12.60
CA LEU A 88 14.66 3.01 -12.73
C LEU A 88 15.36 3.10 -11.38
N GLY A 89 16.60 2.62 -11.32
CA GLY A 89 17.32 2.49 -10.06
C GLY A 89 18.79 2.10 -10.19
N LEU A 90 19.58 2.34 -9.15
CA LEU A 90 21.01 2.10 -9.13
C LEU A 90 21.34 0.67 -8.65
N PRO A 91 22.37 0.01 -9.22
CA PRO A 91 23.29 0.50 -10.26
C PRO A 91 22.81 0.28 -11.70
N TRP A 92 21.68 -0.41 -11.89
CA TRP A 92 21.29 -0.99 -13.18
C TRP A 92 20.77 0.02 -14.21
N GLY A 93 20.36 1.21 -13.78
CA GLY A 93 19.66 2.19 -14.63
C GLY A 93 18.21 1.78 -14.82
N LEU A 94 17.95 0.76 -15.63
CA LEU A 94 16.64 0.14 -15.85
C LEU A 94 16.67 -1.31 -15.38
N ALA A 95 15.73 -1.69 -14.53
CA ALA A 95 15.62 -3.03 -13.96
C ALA A 95 14.19 -3.58 -14.06
N ILE A 96 14.09 -4.91 -14.11
CA ILE A 96 12.83 -5.65 -14.18
C ILE A 96 12.88 -6.76 -13.13
N GLY A 97 11.83 -6.86 -12.31
CA GLY A 97 11.74 -7.83 -11.22
C GLY A 97 12.44 -7.36 -9.94
N PRO A 98 12.41 -8.14 -8.85
CA PRO A 98 12.86 -7.72 -7.52
C PRO A 98 14.39 -7.78 -7.37
N LEU A 99 15.12 -6.97 -8.15
CA LEU A 99 16.59 -6.91 -8.08
C LEU A 99 17.04 -6.00 -6.91
N PRO A 100 18.23 -6.24 -6.34
CA PRO A 100 18.83 -5.32 -5.38
C PRO A 100 18.96 -3.91 -5.98
N ASN A 101 18.47 -2.91 -5.26
CA ASN A 101 18.49 -1.51 -5.67
C ASN A 101 19.00 -0.62 -4.54
N ILE A 102 19.81 0.39 -4.89
CA ILE A 102 20.22 1.45 -3.97
C ILE A 102 19.21 2.60 -4.06
N PRO A 103 18.50 2.95 -2.97
CA PRO A 103 17.50 4.02 -2.98
C PRO A 103 18.17 5.38 -3.19
N LEU A 104 17.51 6.25 -3.96
CA LEU A 104 17.94 7.63 -4.14
C LEU A 104 17.81 8.42 -2.82
N PRO A 105 18.73 9.36 -2.53
CA PRO A 105 18.72 10.14 -1.30
C PRO A 105 17.65 11.25 -1.35
N ILE A 106 16.38 10.87 -1.25
CA ILE A 106 15.23 11.79 -1.28
C ILE A 106 14.66 11.94 0.14
N PRO A 107 14.30 13.16 0.60
CA PRO A 107 13.60 13.34 1.86
C PRO A 107 12.24 12.64 1.87
N ILE A 108 11.92 11.95 2.97
CA ILE A 108 10.61 11.34 3.20
C ILE A 108 9.91 12.12 4.31
N THR A 109 8.83 12.81 3.96
CA THR A 109 8.00 13.54 4.93
C THR A 109 6.87 12.65 5.38
N THR A 110 6.75 12.42 6.69
CA THR A 110 5.68 11.59 7.26
C THR A 110 4.77 12.42 8.17
N ARG A 111 3.46 12.25 8.01
CA ARG A 111 2.41 12.86 8.81
C ARG A 111 1.67 11.78 9.61
N VAL A 112 1.55 12.00 10.91
CA VAL A 112 0.65 11.24 11.78
C VAL A 112 -0.66 12.00 11.87
N CYS A 113 -1.75 11.36 11.43
CA CYS A 113 -3.06 11.98 11.35
C CYS A 113 -3.87 11.78 12.64
N PRO A 114 -4.95 12.56 12.84
CA PRO A 114 -5.90 12.30 13.92
C PRO A 114 -6.51 10.88 13.83
N PRO A 115 -6.91 10.27 14.97
CA PRO A 115 -7.55 8.97 14.96
C PRO A 115 -8.90 8.98 14.24
N ILE A 116 -9.13 7.97 13.40
CA ILE A 116 -10.41 7.66 12.77
C ILE A 116 -11.21 6.78 13.73
N VAL A 117 -12.33 7.30 14.21
CA VAL A 117 -13.29 6.61 15.07
C VAL A 117 -14.49 6.19 14.21
N PHE A 118 -14.98 4.98 14.42
CA PHE A 118 -16.14 4.41 13.74
C PHE A 118 -17.39 4.51 14.63
N GLU A 119 -18.57 4.51 14.02
CA GLU A 119 -19.84 4.63 14.74
C GLU A 119 -20.15 3.40 15.60
N ARG A 120 -19.93 2.21 15.02
CA ARG A 120 -20.21 0.91 15.62
C ARG A 120 -18.92 0.09 15.71
N TYR A 121 -18.79 -0.66 16.81
CA TYR A 121 -17.66 -1.55 17.08
C TYR A 121 -18.12 -2.93 17.56
N GLY A 122 -17.19 -3.89 17.63
CA GLY A 122 -17.40 -5.25 18.11
C GLY A 122 -17.53 -6.28 16.99
N ARG A 123 -17.71 -7.55 17.39
CA ARG A 123 -17.72 -8.69 16.46
C ARG A 123 -18.87 -8.67 15.45
N VAL A 124 -20.00 -8.06 15.80
CA VAL A 124 -21.15 -7.90 14.89
C VAL A 124 -20.78 -6.94 13.76
N ALA A 125 -20.29 -5.73 14.11
CA ALA A 125 -19.83 -4.74 13.13
C ALA A 125 -18.69 -5.27 12.25
N ALA A 126 -17.74 -6.04 12.80
CA ALA A 126 -16.64 -6.62 12.04
C ALA A 126 -17.06 -7.73 11.05
N ARG A 127 -18.28 -8.27 11.17
CA ARG A 127 -18.85 -9.30 10.28
C ARG A 127 -19.84 -8.73 9.27
N ASP A 128 -20.31 -7.51 9.48
CA ASP A 128 -21.17 -6.76 8.56
C ASP A 128 -20.31 -6.27 7.39
N GLN A 129 -20.51 -6.85 6.20
CA GLN A 129 -19.66 -6.58 5.04
C GLN A 129 -19.86 -5.14 4.54
N ASP A 130 -21.10 -4.69 4.42
CA ASP A 130 -21.41 -3.34 3.94
C ASP A 130 -20.83 -2.27 4.86
N TYR A 131 -20.88 -2.51 6.16
CA TYR A 131 -20.29 -1.60 7.14
C TYR A 131 -18.75 -1.62 7.11
N VAL A 132 -18.13 -2.79 6.99
CA VAL A 132 -16.67 -2.90 6.84
C VAL A 132 -16.21 -2.17 5.56
N ASP A 133 -16.98 -2.25 4.49
CA ASP A 133 -16.72 -1.58 3.22
C ASP A 133 -16.84 -0.07 3.36
N ALA A 134 -17.89 0.42 4.03
CA ALA A 134 -18.04 1.84 4.33
C ALA A 134 -16.88 2.37 5.20
N CYS A 135 -16.45 1.62 6.24
CA CYS A 135 -15.30 1.98 7.06
C CYS A 135 -13.99 1.98 6.25
N TYR A 136 -13.81 1.03 5.33
CA TYR A 136 -12.65 0.98 4.43
C TYR A 136 -12.61 2.22 3.52
N GLU A 137 -13.72 2.58 2.90
CA GLU A 137 -13.81 3.78 2.04
C GLU A 137 -13.59 5.07 2.84
N GLN A 138 -14.12 5.14 4.05
CA GLN A 138 -13.87 6.26 4.98
C GLN A 138 -12.36 6.41 5.25
N VAL A 139 -11.66 5.31 5.59
CA VAL A 139 -10.21 5.36 5.84
C VAL A 139 -9.45 5.75 4.58
N SER A 140 -9.75 5.11 3.44
CA SER A 140 -9.08 5.39 2.16
C SER A 140 -9.24 6.87 1.76
N THR A 141 -10.46 7.41 1.85
CA THR A 141 -10.76 8.80 1.50
C THR A 141 -10.06 9.79 2.42
N GLN A 142 -10.06 9.53 3.74
CA GLN A 142 -9.37 10.40 4.70
C GLN A 142 -7.86 10.36 4.49
N MET A 143 -7.28 9.17 4.28
CA MET A 143 -5.87 9.02 3.94
C MET A 143 -5.51 9.78 2.66
N GLN A 144 -6.33 9.69 1.61
CA GLN A 144 -6.07 10.40 0.36
C GLN A 144 -6.14 11.91 0.54
N SER A 145 -7.13 12.40 1.31
CA SER A 145 -7.25 13.83 1.62
C SER A 145 -6.02 14.34 2.37
N GLU A 146 -5.53 13.60 3.36
CA GLU A 146 -4.34 13.98 4.13
C GLU A 146 -3.05 13.89 3.30
N LEU A 147 -2.94 12.91 2.39
CA LEU A 147 -1.84 12.85 1.42
C LEU A 147 -1.85 14.08 0.48
N ASN A 148 -3.03 14.46 -0.03
CA ASN A 148 -3.17 15.65 -0.87
C ASN A 148 -2.74 16.92 -0.14
N ARG A 149 -3.11 17.06 1.14
CA ARG A 149 -2.66 18.18 1.99
C ARG A 149 -1.15 18.16 2.20
N LEU A 150 -0.59 17.00 2.53
CA LEU A 150 0.84 16.81 2.73
C LEU A 150 1.66 17.19 1.48
N VAL A 151 1.19 16.78 0.29
CA VAL A 151 1.81 17.11 -1.00
C VAL A 151 1.68 18.60 -1.33
N ALA A 152 0.56 19.23 -0.96
CA ALA A 152 0.34 20.67 -1.15
C ALA A 152 1.10 21.55 -0.12
N GLY A 153 1.72 20.95 0.90
CA GLY A 153 2.37 21.68 1.99
C GLY A 153 1.41 22.29 3.01
N LEU A 154 0.18 21.75 3.10
CA LEU A 154 -0.90 22.20 4.00
C LEU A 154 -1.05 21.31 5.23
#